data_AF-A0A7J9I435-F1
#
_entry.id   AF-A0A7J9I435-F1
#
_cell.length_a   1.000
_cell.length_b   1.000
_cell.length_c   1.000
_cell.angle_alpha   90.00
_cell.angle_beta   90.00
_cell.angle_gamma   90.00
#
_symmetry.space_group_name_H-M   'P 1'
#
loop_
_entity.id
_entity.type
_entity.pdbx_description
1 polymer ?
#
loop_
_entity_poly.entity_id
_entity_poly.type
_entity_poly.pdbx_seq_one_letter_code
_entity_poly.pdbx_strand_id
1 'polypeptide(L)'
;MRRSHARNRVESKSKSTTNPQKMDPIKLQIRSNSRSTALFSRNSRQTKPIPSFIAVSIAISLALFAFIYIVFFSSKGSVKYGIIIDGGSTGTRIHVIRYRVDGGKNPVFDFKEGLDSLRVNPGLSAYAEDLAGAGYSLKELLEFARRKVPKKQWGETEIRLMATAGMRLLDDEVQERILEQCRKVLRVSGFKFRDDWASVITGNTMCMVLSLDSMIVLGSDEGVYAWVVANYVLGTLGGNPLHTTGIIELGGASAQVCF
;
A
#
# COMPACT_ATOMS: atom_id res chain seq x y z
N MET A 1 -13.51 -21.87 -41.74
CA MET A 1 -13.39 -22.46 -43.11
C MET A 1 -13.17 -21.33 -44.12
N ARG A 2 -11.92 -21.00 -44.46
CA ARG A 2 -11.49 -20.43 -45.77
C ARG A 2 -9.94 -20.42 -45.80
N ARG A 3 -9.37 -20.99 -46.86
CA ARG A 3 -7.94 -21.29 -47.06
C ARG A 3 -7.20 -20.15 -47.80
N SER A 4 -5.91 -20.04 -47.52
CA SER A 4 -4.90 -19.18 -48.14
C SER A 4 -4.21 -19.83 -49.35
N HIS A 5 -3.86 -19.02 -50.35
CA HIS A 5 -3.12 -19.41 -51.57
C HIS A 5 -1.59 -19.33 -51.42
N ALA A 6 -0.89 -20.13 -52.22
CA ALA A 6 0.56 -20.36 -52.23
C ALA A 6 1.30 -19.79 -53.47
N ARG A 7 2.56 -19.46 -53.21
CA ARG A 7 3.81 -19.20 -54.00
C ARG A 7 3.92 -19.55 -55.51
N ASN A 8 4.76 -18.76 -56.23
CA ASN A 8 6.06 -19.16 -56.88
C ASN A 8 6.80 -17.93 -57.48
N ARG A 9 8.07 -17.65 -57.12
CA ARG A 9 9.40 -17.98 -57.74
C ARG A 9 9.71 -17.30 -59.09
N VAL A 10 10.82 -16.52 -59.16
CA VAL A 10 11.79 -16.47 -60.28
C VAL A 10 13.19 -16.09 -59.73
N GLU A 11 14.23 -16.71 -60.29
CA GLU A 11 15.67 -16.47 -60.09
C GLU A 11 16.34 -16.48 -61.48
N SER A 12 17.38 -15.67 -61.71
CA SER A 12 18.19 -15.70 -62.95
C SER A 12 19.63 -15.17 -62.82
N LYS A 13 20.59 -16.10 -62.72
CA LYS A 13 21.80 -16.38 -63.56
C LYS A 13 22.67 -15.27 -64.23
N SER A 14 24.01 -15.36 -64.10
CA SER A 14 25.03 -15.72 -65.16
C SER A 14 26.49 -15.46 -64.70
N LYS A 15 27.40 -16.47 -64.72
CA LYS A 15 28.53 -16.82 -65.67
C LYS A 15 29.72 -15.82 -65.67
N SER A 16 31.01 -16.19 -65.75
CA SER A 16 31.70 -17.21 -66.58
C SER A 16 33.09 -17.65 -66.07
N THR A 17 33.54 -18.80 -66.60
CA THR A 17 34.73 -19.64 -66.40
C THR A 17 35.95 -19.31 -67.27
N THR A 18 37.16 -19.72 -66.85
CA THR A 18 38.12 -20.49 -67.69
C THR A 18 39.24 -21.12 -66.84
N ASN A 19 39.65 -22.34 -67.20
CA ASN A 19 40.74 -23.18 -66.66
C ASN A 19 41.50 -23.71 -67.90
N PRO A 20 42.77 -24.20 -67.89
CA PRO A 20 43.03 -25.55 -67.33
C PRO A 20 44.50 -25.94 -66.97
N GLN A 21 44.63 -27.18 -66.45
CA GLN A 21 45.75 -28.17 -66.51
C GLN A 21 46.87 -28.25 -65.43
N LYS A 22 46.72 -29.29 -64.58
CA LYS A 22 47.57 -30.50 -64.36
C LYS A 22 49.08 -30.36 -64.04
N MET A 23 49.50 -30.85 -62.86
CA MET A 23 50.61 -31.81 -62.59
C MET A 23 50.82 -32.06 -61.06
N ASP A 24 51.12 -33.31 -60.67
CA ASP A 24 51.55 -33.73 -59.31
C ASP A 24 53.12 -33.78 -59.20
N PRO A 25 53.74 -34.26 -58.09
CA PRO A 25 54.34 -33.49 -56.99
C PRO A 25 55.88 -33.57 -56.94
N ILE A 26 56.55 -32.72 -56.15
CA ILE A 26 58.00 -32.85 -55.85
C ILE A 26 58.23 -32.99 -54.34
N LYS A 27 58.81 -34.13 -53.95
CA LYS A 27 59.47 -34.40 -52.66
C LYS A 27 60.75 -33.60 -52.53
N LEU A 28 61.01 -33.02 -51.37
CA LEU A 28 62.38 -32.78 -50.88
C LEU A 28 62.46 -33.17 -49.40
N GLN A 29 63.28 -34.19 -49.11
CA GLN A 29 63.77 -34.51 -47.78
C GLN A 29 64.90 -33.53 -47.41
N ILE A 30 64.88 -32.97 -46.21
CA ILE A 30 66.10 -32.51 -45.54
C ILE A 30 66.13 -33.11 -44.13
N ARG A 31 67.21 -33.86 -43.90
CA ARG A 31 67.57 -34.56 -42.67
C ARG A 31 68.34 -33.63 -41.73
N SER A 32 67.93 -33.67 -40.45
CA SER A 32 68.59 -33.32 -39.17
C SER A 32 69.83 -32.43 -39.12
N ASN A 33 69.83 -31.46 -38.18
CA ASN A 33 70.85 -31.46 -37.12
C ASN A 33 70.41 -30.68 -35.87
N SER A 34 70.66 -31.29 -34.73
CA SER A 34 70.39 -30.82 -33.38
C SER A 34 71.30 -29.65 -32.99
N ARG A 35 70.72 -28.61 -32.40
CA ARG A 35 71.43 -27.73 -31.46
C ARG A 35 70.50 -27.37 -30.30
N SER A 36 70.75 -28.04 -29.18
CA SER A 36 70.17 -27.78 -27.88
C SER A 36 70.49 -26.34 -27.46
N THR A 37 69.46 -25.52 -27.26
CA THR A 37 69.53 -24.31 -26.43
C THR A 37 68.40 -24.39 -25.42
N ALA A 38 68.66 -25.12 -24.34
CA ALA A 38 67.81 -25.06 -23.16
C ALA A 38 68.18 -23.79 -22.40
N LEU A 39 67.43 -22.70 -22.54
CA LEU A 39 67.37 -21.63 -21.54
C LEU A 39 65.97 -21.01 -21.52
N PHE A 40 65.42 -20.91 -20.31
CA PHE A 40 64.08 -20.47 -19.91
C PHE A 40 62.96 -21.51 -19.99
N SER A 41 63.06 -22.54 -19.13
CA SER A 41 61.86 -23.14 -18.55
C SER A 41 61.11 -22.04 -17.80
N ARG A 42 59.99 -21.59 -18.37
CA ARG A 42 59.03 -20.73 -17.67
C ARG A 42 58.52 -21.54 -16.50
N ASN A 43 59.04 -21.25 -15.31
CA ASN A 43 58.55 -21.84 -14.07
C ASN A 43 57.09 -21.41 -13.91
N SER A 44 56.18 -22.26 -14.37
CA SER A 44 54.77 -22.17 -14.06
C SER A 44 54.68 -22.35 -12.56
N ARG A 45 54.57 -21.25 -11.81
CA ARG A 45 54.01 -21.30 -10.48
C ARG A 45 52.60 -21.86 -10.66
N GLN A 46 52.47 -23.18 -10.53
CA GLN A 46 51.18 -23.82 -10.32
C GLN A 46 50.59 -23.18 -9.07
N THR A 47 49.68 -22.23 -9.28
CA THR A 47 48.73 -21.84 -8.26
C THR A 47 47.90 -23.09 -8.01
N LYS A 48 48.15 -23.77 -6.88
CA LYS A 48 47.32 -24.89 -6.45
C LYS A 48 45.86 -24.39 -6.44
N PRO A 49 44.90 -25.10 -7.05
CA PRO A 49 43.51 -24.71 -6.97
C PRO A 49 43.13 -24.75 -5.48
N ILE A 50 42.81 -23.58 -4.92
CA ILE A 50 42.22 -23.48 -3.59
C ILE A 50 40.99 -24.40 -3.59
N PRO A 51 40.79 -25.28 -2.58
CA PRO A 51 39.73 -26.27 -2.62
C PRO A 51 38.38 -25.55 -2.70
N SER A 52 37.66 -25.79 -3.81
CA SER A 52 36.30 -25.33 -4.11
C SER A 52 35.36 -25.39 -2.90
N PHE A 53 35.58 -26.35 -2.00
CA PHE A 53 34.85 -26.53 -0.75
C PHE A 53 34.82 -25.29 0.17
N ILE A 54 35.90 -24.50 0.26
CA ILE A 54 35.93 -23.30 1.09
C ILE A 54 35.01 -22.22 0.48
N ALA A 55 35.10 -22.02 -0.84
CA ALA A 55 34.25 -21.07 -1.54
C ALA A 55 32.77 -21.47 -1.47
N VAL A 56 32.46 -22.76 -1.61
CA VAL A 56 31.10 -23.29 -1.47
C VAL A 56 30.59 -23.12 -0.03
N SER A 57 31.41 -23.39 0.97
CA SER A 57 31.04 -23.23 2.39
C SER A 57 30.76 -21.75 2.74
N ILE A 58 31.57 -20.83 2.22
CA ILE A 58 31.35 -19.38 2.39
C ILE A 58 30.05 -18.96 1.70
N ALA A 59 29.81 -19.42 0.46
CA ALA A 59 28.59 -19.10 -0.28
C ALA A 59 27.33 -19.60 0.45
N ILE A 60 27.36 -20.82 0.97
CA ILE A 60 26.26 -21.39 1.78
C ILE A 60 26.06 -20.58 3.06
N SER A 61 27.13 -20.19 3.74
CA SER A 61 27.06 -19.40 4.98
C SER A 61 26.49 -18.00 4.72
N LEU A 62 26.87 -17.35 3.62
CA LEU A 62 26.32 -16.07 3.19
C LEU A 62 24.85 -16.19 2.78
N ALA A 63 24.47 -17.26 2.08
CA ALA A 63 23.08 -17.52 1.71
C ALA A 63 22.21 -17.77 2.95
N LEU A 64 22.70 -18.54 3.92
CA LEU A 64 22.03 -18.76 5.21
C LEU A 64 21.93 -17.47 6.03
N PHE A 65 23.00 -16.68 6.08
CA PHE A 65 22.98 -15.39 6.76
C PHE A 65 22.00 -14.43 6.09
N ALA A 66 21.99 -14.34 4.76
CA ALA A 66 21.03 -13.54 4.01
C ALA A 66 19.60 -14.06 4.20
N PHE A 67 19.38 -15.37 4.22
CA PHE A 67 18.08 -15.97 4.47
C PHE A 67 17.59 -15.67 5.90
N ILE A 68 18.44 -15.86 6.91
CA ILE A 68 18.15 -15.52 8.31
C ILE A 68 17.89 -14.02 8.44
N TYR A 69 18.70 -13.19 7.79
CA TYR A 69 18.53 -11.75 7.78
C TYR A 69 17.20 -11.36 7.12
N ILE A 70 16.85 -11.94 5.98
CA ILE A 70 15.57 -11.69 5.30
C ILE A 70 14.41 -12.21 6.14
N VAL A 71 14.52 -13.34 6.83
CA VAL A 71 13.43 -13.90 7.66
C VAL A 71 13.24 -13.11 8.96
N PHE A 72 14.32 -12.69 9.61
CA PHE A 72 14.28 -11.94 10.87
C PHE A 72 14.09 -10.43 10.68
N PHE A 73 14.70 -9.84 9.65
CA PHE A 73 14.62 -8.42 9.32
C PHE A 73 13.67 -8.12 8.14
N SER A 74 12.93 -9.11 7.60
CA SER A 74 11.72 -8.79 6.84
C SER A 74 10.84 -7.97 7.76
N SER A 75 10.66 -6.69 7.41
CA SER A 75 9.78 -5.81 8.15
C SER A 75 8.36 -6.39 8.08
N LYS A 76 7.95 -7.13 9.10
CA LYS A 76 6.54 -7.39 9.32
C LYS A 76 5.93 -6.01 9.49
N GLY A 77 5.16 -5.57 8.49
CA GLY A 77 4.60 -4.21 8.43
C GLY A 77 4.00 -3.82 9.78
N SER A 78 4.27 -2.59 10.23
CA SER A 78 3.81 -2.16 11.55
C SER A 78 2.28 -2.12 11.56
N VAL A 79 1.67 -2.83 12.51
CA VAL A 79 0.23 -2.75 12.75
C VAL A 79 -0.08 -1.41 13.39
N LYS A 80 -1.05 -0.70 12.83
CA LYS A 80 -1.53 0.60 13.28
C LYS A 80 -3.05 0.55 13.46
N TYR A 81 -3.56 1.54 14.18
CA TYR A 81 -4.96 1.66 14.52
C TYR A 81 -5.45 3.07 14.20
N GLY A 82 -6.72 3.18 13.85
CA GLY A 82 -7.46 4.44 13.73
C GLY A 82 -8.85 4.27 14.33
N ILE A 83 -9.40 5.36 14.88
CA ILE A 83 -10.71 5.35 15.52
C ILE A 83 -11.58 6.43 14.91
N ILE A 84 -12.77 6.05 14.46
CA ILE A 84 -13.78 6.96 13.92
C ILE A 84 -15.05 6.84 14.77
N ILE A 85 -15.58 7.97 15.23
CA ILE A 85 -16.88 8.06 15.89
C ILE A 85 -17.86 8.72 14.90
N ASP A 86 -18.87 7.96 14.47
CA ASP A 86 -19.99 8.44 13.66
C ASP A 86 -21.13 8.90 14.56
N GLY A 87 -21.38 10.22 14.58
CA GLY A 87 -22.45 10.87 15.31
C GLY A 87 -23.76 10.91 14.50
N GLY A 88 -24.38 9.75 14.31
CA GLY A 88 -25.66 9.60 13.63
C GLY A 88 -26.85 10.19 14.40
N SER A 89 -27.97 10.41 13.69
CA SER A 89 -29.21 10.96 14.27
C SER A 89 -29.87 10.03 15.28
N THR A 90 -29.84 8.72 15.05
CA THR A 90 -30.48 7.71 15.91
C THR A 90 -29.53 7.08 16.93
N GLY A 91 -28.24 7.35 16.85
CA GLY A 91 -27.23 6.74 17.69
C GLY A 91 -25.82 7.09 17.26
N THR A 92 -24.88 6.92 18.18
CA THR A 92 -23.46 7.20 17.97
C THR A 92 -22.69 5.89 17.90
N ARG A 93 -21.87 5.72 16.86
CA ARG A 93 -21.10 4.51 16.62
C ARG A 93 -19.62 4.80 16.70
N ILE A 94 -18.84 3.89 17.28
CA ILE A 94 -17.38 3.91 17.20
C ILE A 94 -16.91 2.76 16.33
N HIS A 95 -15.92 3.04 15.49
CA HIS A 95 -15.23 2.09 14.64
C HIS A 95 -13.75 2.10 15.00
N VAL A 96 -13.22 0.94 15.38
CA VAL A 96 -11.78 0.74 15.58
C VAL A 96 -11.26 -0.01 14.35
N ILE A 97 -10.39 0.65 13.60
CA ILE A 97 -9.86 0.16 12.34
C ILE A 97 -8.41 -0.23 12.56
N ARG A 98 -8.10 -1.50 12.35
CA ARG A 98 -6.75 -2.08 12.40
C ARG A 98 -6.22 -2.23 10.97
N TYR A 99 -5.04 -1.66 10.72
CA TYR A 99 -4.40 -1.72 9.41
C TYR A 99 -2.90 -1.97 9.54
N ARG A 100 -2.27 -2.40 8.45
CA ARG A 100 -0.82 -2.51 8.35
C ARG A 100 -0.30 -1.43 7.42
N VAL A 101 0.95 -1.05 7.59
CA VAL A 101 1.64 -0.20 6.63
C VAL A 101 2.62 -1.10 5.86
N ASP A 102 2.47 -1.16 4.54
CA ASP A 102 3.35 -1.95 3.68
C ASP A 102 4.70 -1.22 3.42
N GLY A 103 5.61 -1.87 2.68
CA GLY A 103 6.92 -1.31 2.35
C GLY A 103 6.86 -0.04 1.48
N GLY A 104 5.73 0.21 0.83
CA GLY A 104 5.43 1.44 0.07
C GLY A 104 4.78 2.53 0.93
N LYS A 105 4.66 2.34 2.25
CA LYS A 105 3.96 3.21 3.20
C LYS A 105 2.44 3.31 2.96
N ASN A 106 1.86 2.38 2.22
CA ASN A 106 0.42 2.37 1.98
C ASN A 106 -0.31 1.65 3.12
N PRO A 107 -1.46 2.19 3.58
CA PRO A 107 -2.29 1.48 4.53
C PRO A 107 -2.96 0.28 3.84
N VAL A 108 -2.78 -0.90 4.44
CA VAL A 108 -3.40 -2.16 4.06
C VAL A 108 -4.43 -2.52 5.12
N PHE A 109 -5.71 -2.38 4.78
CA PHE A 109 -6.83 -2.68 5.67
C PHE A 109 -7.24 -4.15 5.57
N ASP A 110 -7.45 -4.79 6.71
CA ASP A 110 -8.04 -6.13 6.78
C ASP A 110 -9.51 -5.97 7.17
N PHE A 111 -10.42 -5.94 6.20
CA PHE A 111 -11.83 -5.70 6.46
C PHE A 111 -12.55 -6.89 7.12
N LYS A 112 -11.94 -8.09 7.20
CA LYS A 112 -12.57 -9.27 7.81
C LYS A 112 -12.32 -9.34 9.31
N GLU A 113 -11.10 -9.04 9.76
CA GLU A 113 -10.71 -9.16 11.17
C GLU A 113 -10.25 -7.83 11.79
N GLY A 114 -10.14 -6.77 10.98
CA GLY A 114 -9.59 -5.48 11.39
C GLY A 114 -10.62 -4.38 11.63
N LEU A 115 -11.93 -4.67 11.60
CA LEU A 115 -12.97 -3.68 11.86
C LEU A 115 -13.85 -4.13 13.05
N ASP A 116 -13.72 -3.39 14.14
CA ASP A 116 -14.53 -3.57 15.35
C ASP A 116 -15.46 -2.37 15.53
N SER A 117 -16.71 -2.59 15.92
CA SER A 117 -17.65 -1.48 16.16
C SER A 117 -18.56 -1.67 17.37
N LEU A 118 -18.97 -0.55 17.97
CA LEU A 118 -19.98 -0.48 19.03
C LEU A 118 -20.90 0.72 18.78
N ARG A 119 -22.20 0.56 19.06
CA ARG A 119 -23.20 1.62 18.94
C ARG A 119 -23.84 1.89 20.29
N VAL A 120 -24.02 3.16 20.62
CA VAL A 120 -24.84 3.65 21.74
C VAL A 120 -26.00 4.50 21.22
N ASN A 121 -27.06 4.61 22.02
CA ASN A 121 -28.22 5.45 21.74
C ASN A 121 -28.53 6.31 23.00
N PRO A 122 -29.18 7.48 22.85
CA PRO A 122 -29.56 8.14 21.60
C PRO A 122 -28.36 8.77 20.86
N GLY A 123 -28.60 9.34 19.68
CA GLY A 123 -27.59 10.08 18.92
C GLY A 123 -27.22 11.42 19.57
N LEU A 124 -26.14 12.06 19.10
CA LEU A 124 -25.62 13.30 19.70
C LEU A 124 -26.63 14.45 19.71
N SER A 125 -27.48 14.55 18.68
CA SER A 125 -28.46 15.63 18.55
C SER A 125 -29.57 15.57 19.61
N ALA A 126 -29.80 14.40 20.23
CA ALA A 126 -30.80 14.26 21.29
C ALA A 126 -30.37 14.96 22.60
N TYR A 127 -29.10 15.36 22.71
CA TYR A 127 -28.53 16.01 23.90
C TYR A 127 -28.52 17.54 23.81
N ALA A 128 -29.33 18.14 22.92
CA ALA A 128 -29.45 19.60 22.79
C ALA A 128 -29.73 20.31 24.13
N GLU A 129 -30.54 19.68 24.98
CA GLU A 129 -30.91 20.18 26.30
C GLU A 129 -30.08 19.57 27.45
N ASP A 130 -29.24 18.56 27.18
CA ASP A 130 -28.36 17.89 28.16
C ASP A 130 -26.93 17.74 27.62
N LEU A 131 -26.21 18.86 27.62
CA LEU A 131 -24.84 18.90 27.10
C LEU A 131 -23.89 17.96 27.85
N ALA A 132 -24.08 17.78 29.16
CA ALA A 132 -23.23 16.87 29.93
C ALA A 132 -23.44 15.42 29.46
N GLY A 133 -24.69 15.03 29.20
CA GLY A 133 -25.07 13.75 28.63
C GLY A 133 -24.33 13.41 27.33
N ALA A 134 -24.14 14.39 26.44
CA ALA A 134 -23.41 14.20 25.18
C ALA A 134 -21.98 13.68 25.42
N GLY A 135 -21.23 14.30 26.33
CA GLY A 135 -19.89 13.85 26.69
C GLY A 135 -19.90 12.49 27.40
N TYR A 136 -20.86 12.25 28.30
CA TYR A 136 -20.99 10.97 29.00
C TYR A 136 -21.28 9.81 28.04
N SER A 137 -22.06 10.03 26.98
CA SER A 137 -22.40 9.01 25.98
C SER A 137 -21.17 8.41 25.29
N LEU A 138 -20.08 9.19 25.17
CA LEU A 138 -18.83 8.73 24.56
C LEU A 138 -18.00 7.81 25.46
N LYS A 139 -18.25 7.77 26.77
CA LYS A 139 -17.41 6.99 27.70
C LYS A 139 -17.42 5.50 27.37
N GLU A 140 -18.60 4.94 27.11
CA GLU A 140 -18.73 3.53 26.77
C GLU A 140 -17.99 3.18 25.46
N LEU A 141 -18.10 4.08 24.46
CA LEU A 141 -17.39 3.96 23.19
C LEU A 141 -15.87 4.00 23.39
N LEU A 142 -15.38 4.91 24.21
CA LEU A 142 -13.94 5.00 24.52
C LEU A 142 -13.41 3.78 25.27
N GLU A 143 -14.17 3.25 26.22
CA GLU A 143 -13.81 2.00 26.91
C GLU A 143 -13.75 0.81 25.94
N PHE A 144 -14.68 0.75 24.97
CA PHE A 144 -14.60 -0.23 23.90
C PHE A 144 -13.31 -0.08 23.07
N ALA A 145 -12.97 1.14 22.64
CA ALA A 145 -11.74 1.38 21.89
C ALA A 145 -10.47 1.02 22.68
N ARG A 146 -10.44 1.33 23.98
CA ARG A 146 -9.32 0.99 24.88
C ARG A 146 -9.09 -0.52 25.01
N ARG A 147 -10.15 -1.33 24.95
CA ARG A 147 -10.05 -2.79 24.94
C ARG A 147 -9.50 -3.34 23.62
N LYS A 148 -9.71 -2.63 22.51
CA LYS A 148 -9.31 -3.07 21.16
C LYS A 148 -7.91 -2.60 20.76
N VAL A 149 -7.49 -1.42 21.21
CA VAL A 149 -6.19 -0.85 20.86
C VAL A 149 -5.17 -1.13 21.98
N PRO A 150 -3.99 -1.71 21.67
CA PRO A 150 -2.94 -1.91 22.66
C PRO A 150 -2.52 -0.59 23.32
N LYS A 151 -2.37 -0.58 24.65
CA LYS A 151 -2.04 0.63 25.44
C LYS A 151 -0.83 1.42 24.94
N LYS A 152 0.19 0.72 24.43
CA LYS A 152 1.41 1.34 23.86
C LYS A 152 1.14 2.19 22.62
N GLN A 153 0.02 1.96 21.93
CA GLN A 153 -0.33 2.63 20.68
C GLN A 153 -1.39 3.71 20.86
N TRP A 154 -1.91 3.95 22.08
CA TRP A 154 -2.97 4.94 22.30
C TRP A 154 -2.54 6.34 21.83
N GLY A 155 -1.36 6.81 22.26
CA GLY A 155 -0.85 8.14 21.88
C GLY A 155 -0.53 8.33 20.39
N GLU A 156 -0.45 7.24 19.61
CA GLU A 156 -0.26 7.30 18.15
C GLU A 156 -1.58 7.12 17.38
N THR A 157 -2.59 6.54 18.02
CA THR A 157 -3.87 6.18 17.39
C THR A 157 -4.74 7.42 17.30
N GLU A 158 -5.01 7.88 16.07
CA GLU A 158 -5.90 9.02 15.84
C GLU A 158 -7.35 8.64 16.13
N ILE A 159 -8.04 9.49 16.89
CA ILE A 159 -9.48 9.41 17.11
C ILE A 159 -10.17 10.64 16.51
N ARG A 160 -11.24 10.42 15.75
CA ARG A 160 -12.01 11.50 15.12
C ARG A 160 -13.50 11.30 15.35
N LEU A 161 -14.24 12.40 15.48
CA LEU A 161 -15.69 12.40 15.61
C LEU A 161 -16.28 13.18 14.45
N MET A 162 -17.15 12.51 13.69
CA MET A 162 -17.83 13.07 12.55
C MET A 162 -19.32 12.94 12.78
N ALA A 163 -19.99 14.06 13.06
CA ALA A 163 -21.43 14.07 13.22
C ALA A 163 -22.14 14.34 11.89
N THR A 164 -23.30 13.71 11.70
CA THR A 164 -24.02 13.70 10.42
C THR A 164 -25.37 14.43 10.52
N ALA A 165 -26.36 13.99 9.74
CA ALA A 165 -27.61 14.70 9.49
C ALA A 165 -28.35 15.19 10.76
N GLY A 166 -28.33 14.41 11.85
CA GLY A 166 -29.01 14.79 13.09
C GLY A 166 -28.49 16.09 13.71
N MET A 167 -27.16 16.29 13.69
CA MET A 167 -26.55 17.51 14.23
C MET A 167 -26.78 18.72 13.33
N ARG A 168 -26.90 18.53 12.00
CA ARG A 168 -27.17 19.61 11.03
C ARG A 168 -28.55 20.27 11.21
N LEU A 169 -29.46 19.61 11.92
CA LEU A 169 -30.81 20.12 12.20
C LEU A 169 -30.87 21.07 13.41
N LEU A 170 -29.78 21.18 14.18
CA LEU A 170 -29.68 22.06 15.33
C LEU A 170 -29.08 23.40 14.93
N ASP A 171 -29.32 24.44 15.71
CA ASP A 171 -28.64 25.73 15.53
C ASP A 171 -27.13 25.59 15.79
N ASP A 172 -26.32 26.37 15.05
CA ASP A 172 -24.85 26.29 15.09
C ASP A 172 -24.28 26.43 16.51
N GLU A 173 -24.89 27.29 17.34
CA GLU A 173 -24.48 27.46 18.74
C GLU A 173 -24.70 26.18 19.56
N VAL A 174 -25.82 25.48 19.35
CA VAL A 174 -26.13 24.22 20.03
C VAL A 174 -25.20 23.12 19.53
N GLN A 175 -24.96 23.05 18.22
CA GLN A 175 -24.01 22.10 17.64
C GLN A 175 -22.62 22.22 18.27
N GLU A 176 -22.10 23.45 18.35
CA GLU A 176 -20.77 23.70 18.89
C GLU A 176 -20.69 23.43 20.39
N ARG A 177 -21.74 23.75 21.16
CA ARG A 177 -21.81 23.42 22.59
C ARG A 177 -21.78 21.90 22.84
N ILE A 178 -22.48 21.11 22.03
CA ILE A 178 -22.44 19.64 22.10
C ILE A 178 -21.03 19.14 21.72
N LEU A 179 -20.50 19.61 20.58
CA LEU A 179 -19.16 19.19 20.12
C LEU A 179 -18.09 19.53 21.14
N GLU A 180 -18.14 20.67 21.81
CA GLU A 180 -17.16 21.02 22.84
C GLU A 180 -17.19 20.06 24.04
N GLN A 181 -18.36 19.54 24.44
CA GLN A 181 -18.42 18.50 25.47
C GLN A 181 -17.77 17.20 24.99
N CYS A 182 -17.98 16.84 23.73
CA CYS A 182 -17.30 15.70 23.11
C CYS A 182 -15.77 15.92 23.08
N ARG A 183 -15.31 17.10 22.65
CA ARG A 183 -13.88 17.46 22.58
C ARG A 183 -13.22 17.34 23.95
N LYS A 184 -13.83 17.84 25.02
CA LYS A 184 -13.33 17.70 26.39
C LYS A 184 -13.05 16.25 26.76
N VAL A 185 -13.97 15.34 26.42
CA VAL A 185 -13.83 13.90 26.69
C VAL A 185 -12.75 13.27 25.80
N LEU A 186 -12.68 13.65 24.53
CA LEU A 186 -11.69 13.13 23.58
C LEU A 186 -10.26 13.59 23.91
N ARG A 187 -10.06 14.83 24.35
CA ARG A 187 -8.75 15.36 24.78
C ARG A 187 -8.10 14.52 25.87
N VAL A 188 -8.91 14.01 26.81
CA VAL A 188 -8.43 13.21 27.95
C VAL A 188 -8.54 11.69 27.71
N SER A 189 -8.89 11.27 26.49
CA SER A 189 -9.10 9.85 26.17
C SER A 189 -7.80 9.03 26.18
N GLY A 190 -6.65 9.69 25.99
CA GLY A 190 -5.34 9.06 25.80
C GLY A 190 -5.02 8.72 24.35
N PHE A 191 -6.00 8.84 23.45
CA PHE A 191 -5.81 8.76 22.01
C PHE A 191 -5.32 10.09 21.44
N LYS A 192 -4.66 10.05 20.28
CA LYS A 192 -4.24 11.27 19.58
C LYS A 192 -5.48 12.00 19.05
N PHE A 193 -5.71 13.22 19.52
CA PHE A 193 -6.88 14.01 19.20
C PHE A 193 -6.50 15.48 18.95
N ARG A 194 -7.27 16.15 18.09
CA ARG A 194 -7.23 17.59 17.87
C ARG A 194 -8.65 18.12 17.77
N ASP A 195 -8.88 19.35 18.21
CA ASP A 195 -10.23 19.92 18.28
C ASP A 195 -10.91 20.02 16.91
N ASP A 196 -10.14 20.21 15.82
CA ASP A 196 -10.61 20.20 14.42
C ASP A 196 -11.08 18.82 13.93
N TRP A 197 -10.80 17.75 14.68
CA TRP A 197 -11.23 16.37 14.35
C TRP A 197 -12.57 15.97 14.94
N ALA A 198 -13.20 16.85 15.72
CA ALA A 198 -14.58 16.70 16.13
C ALA A 198 -15.42 17.80 15.47
N SER A 199 -16.11 17.42 14.40
CA SER A 199 -16.88 18.35 13.57
C SER A 199 -18.19 17.72 13.10
N VAL A 200 -19.12 18.58 12.70
CA VAL A 200 -20.25 18.18 11.86
C VAL A 200 -19.75 18.11 10.43
N ILE A 201 -20.00 16.99 9.75
CA ILE A 201 -19.77 16.86 8.31
C ILE A 201 -20.75 17.82 7.65
N THR A 202 -20.30 19.03 7.32
CA THR A 202 -21.00 19.92 6.39
C THR A 202 -20.42 19.64 5.01
N GLY A 203 -21.22 19.63 3.94
CA GLY A 203 -20.78 19.27 2.56
C GLY A 203 -19.67 20.16 1.97
N ASN A 204 -19.13 21.09 2.77
CA ASN A 204 -18.09 22.06 2.47
C ASN A 204 -16.89 22.00 3.45
N THR A 205 -16.89 21.07 4.42
CA THR A 205 -15.71 20.81 5.28
C THR A 205 -14.60 20.16 4.43
N MET A 206 -13.31 20.36 4.75
CA MET A 206 -12.18 19.85 3.96
C MET A 206 -11.63 18.56 4.55
N CYS A 207 -11.69 17.45 3.81
CA CYS A 207 -11.07 16.19 4.19
C CYS A 207 -9.67 16.07 3.58
N MET A 208 -8.69 15.78 4.44
CA MET A 208 -7.33 15.46 4.03
C MET A 208 -7.20 13.94 3.92
N VAL A 209 -7.23 13.40 2.71
CA VAL A 209 -6.91 11.99 2.47
C VAL A 209 -5.40 11.89 2.31
N LEU A 210 -4.78 11.09 3.18
CA LEU A 210 -3.34 10.81 3.13
C LEU A 210 -3.03 9.96 1.90
N SER A 211 -2.76 10.62 0.77
CA SER A 211 -1.96 10.07 -0.32
C SER A 211 -0.57 10.72 -0.23
N LEU A 212 0.48 9.90 -0.11
CA LEU A 212 1.82 10.36 0.27
C LEU A 212 2.56 11.13 -0.82
N ASP A 213 2.04 11.18 -2.06
CA ASP A 213 2.74 11.77 -3.19
C ASP A 213 1.97 12.92 -3.87
N SER A 214 0.72 13.17 -3.46
CA SER A 214 -0.10 14.28 -3.97
C SER A 214 -1.16 14.66 -2.95
N MET A 215 -1.25 15.97 -2.66
CA MET A 215 -2.29 16.53 -1.81
C MET A 215 -3.63 16.44 -2.53
N ILE A 216 -4.36 15.35 -2.30
CA ILE A 216 -5.75 15.24 -2.74
C ILE A 216 -6.60 15.94 -1.68
N VAL A 217 -7.00 17.17 -2.01
CA VAL A 217 -7.99 17.92 -1.26
C VAL A 217 -9.35 17.34 -1.62
N LEU A 218 -9.94 16.58 -0.70
CA LEU A 218 -11.25 15.99 -0.89
C LEU A 218 -12.26 16.77 -0.05
N GLY A 219 -13.40 17.14 -0.63
CA GLY A 219 -14.52 17.65 0.15
C GLY A 219 -14.89 16.61 1.21
N SER A 220 -15.21 17.05 2.41
CA SER A 220 -15.71 16.22 3.51
C SER A 220 -17.21 15.98 3.33
N ASP A 221 -17.64 15.66 2.12
CA ASP A 221 -18.97 15.11 1.91
C ASP A 221 -18.89 13.60 2.20
N GLU A 222 -19.95 13.06 2.80
CA GLU A 222 -20.14 11.65 3.09
C GLU A 222 -19.86 10.79 1.84
N GLY A 223 -20.30 11.27 0.67
CA GLY A 223 -20.05 10.63 -0.62
C GLY A 223 -18.58 10.54 -1.02
N VAL A 224 -17.73 11.48 -0.59
CA VAL A 224 -16.30 11.39 -0.91
C VAL A 224 -15.61 10.31 -0.09
N TYR A 225 -15.99 10.14 1.18
CA TYR A 225 -15.50 9.03 1.99
C TYR A 225 -15.92 7.68 1.41
N ALA A 226 -17.18 7.56 0.99
CA ALA A 226 -17.68 6.36 0.34
C ALA A 226 -16.94 6.08 -0.99
N TRP A 227 -16.64 7.11 -1.79
CA TRP A 227 -15.86 6.98 -3.03
C TRP A 227 -14.44 6.50 -2.75
N VAL A 228 -13.77 7.04 -1.72
CA VAL A 228 -12.43 6.62 -1.32
C VAL A 228 -12.43 5.15 -0.89
N VAL A 229 -13.39 4.74 -0.07
CA VAL A 229 -13.52 3.34 0.37
C VAL A 229 -13.78 2.42 -0.82
N ALA A 230 -14.69 2.78 -1.72
CA ALA A 230 -15.00 1.97 -2.90
C ALA A 230 -13.76 1.78 -3.80
N ASN A 231 -13.06 2.87 -4.12
CA ASN A 231 -11.88 2.83 -4.96
C ASN A 231 -10.67 2.20 -4.27
N TYR A 232 -10.59 2.26 -2.93
CA TYR A 232 -9.62 1.50 -2.17
C TYR A 232 -9.87 -0.01 -2.32
N VAL A 233 -11.11 -0.46 -2.11
CA VAL A 233 -11.49 -1.87 -2.21
C VAL A 233 -11.32 -2.41 -3.64
N LEU A 234 -11.59 -1.58 -4.65
CA LEU A 234 -11.39 -1.91 -6.05
C LEU A 234 -9.92 -1.83 -6.52
N GLY A 235 -9.02 -1.30 -5.69
CA GLY A 235 -7.59 -1.16 -6.02
C GLY A 235 -7.30 -0.09 -7.07
N THR A 236 -8.24 0.84 -7.29
CA THR A 236 -8.13 1.93 -8.28
C THR A 236 -7.64 3.24 -7.64
N LEU A 237 -7.71 3.35 -6.31
CA LEU A 237 -7.27 4.54 -5.57
C LEU A 237 -5.75 4.76 -5.73
N GLY A 238 -5.36 5.99 -6.07
CA GLY A 238 -3.95 6.35 -6.34
C GLY A 238 -3.44 5.94 -7.73
N GLY A 239 -4.28 5.29 -8.55
CA GLY A 239 -3.99 4.95 -9.94
C GLY A 239 -4.41 6.04 -10.94
N ASN A 240 -4.69 5.65 -12.18
CA ASN A 240 -5.21 6.57 -13.20
C ASN A 240 -6.65 7.01 -12.84
N PRO A 241 -6.94 8.32 -12.69
CA PRO A 241 -8.27 8.82 -12.36
C PRO A 241 -9.37 8.40 -13.35
N LEU A 242 -9.04 8.10 -14.61
CA LEU A 242 -10.03 7.61 -15.59
C LEU A 242 -10.52 6.19 -15.31
N HIS A 243 -9.88 5.48 -14.37
CA HIS A 243 -10.23 4.11 -13.98
C HIS A 243 -10.91 4.05 -12.61
N THR A 244 -11.12 5.18 -11.93
CA THR A 244 -11.89 5.18 -10.68
C THR A 244 -13.36 4.90 -10.96
N THR A 245 -13.99 4.20 -10.02
CA THR A 245 -15.42 3.90 -10.09
C THR A 245 -16.17 4.99 -9.36
N GLY A 246 -17.06 5.66 -10.08
CA GLY A 246 -18.02 6.57 -9.48
C GLY A 246 -19.01 5.82 -8.59
N ILE A 247 -19.47 6.48 -7.54
CA ILE A 247 -20.43 5.95 -6.60
C ILE A 247 -21.70 6.79 -6.56
N ILE A 248 -22.81 6.13 -6.27
CA ILE A 248 -24.09 6.75 -5.96
C ILE A 248 -24.52 6.18 -4.62
N GLU A 249 -24.66 7.04 -3.62
CA GLU A 249 -25.13 6.69 -2.29
C GLU A 249 -26.50 7.33 -2.05
N LEU A 250 -27.45 6.53 -1.58
CA LEU A 250 -28.80 6.98 -1.22
C LEU A 250 -28.97 6.81 0.28
N GLY A 251 -28.81 7.90 1.02
CA GLY A 251 -29.07 7.98 2.45
C GLY A 251 -30.54 8.23 2.77
N GLY A 252 -30.89 8.20 4.06
CA GLY A 252 -32.27 8.42 4.50
C GLY A 252 -32.81 9.83 4.25
N ALA A 253 -31.92 10.83 4.17
CA ALA A 253 -32.28 12.24 3.98
C ALA A 253 -31.54 12.90 2.80
N SER A 254 -30.70 12.16 2.07
CA SER A 254 -29.84 12.70 1.03
C SER A 254 -29.50 11.66 -0.03
N ALA A 255 -29.09 12.15 -1.20
CA ALA A 255 -28.48 11.36 -2.25
C ALA A 255 -27.16 12.02 -2.63
N GLN A 256 -26.10 11.25 -2.76
CA GLN A 256 -24.76 11.71 -3.09
C GLN A 256 -24.25 10.99 -4.33
N VAL A 257 -23.60 11.73 -5.22
CA VAL A 257 -22.95 11.21 -6.42
C VAL A 257 -21.51 11.72 -6.43
N CYS A 258 -20.54 10.82 -6.52
CA CYS A 258 -19.11 11.16 -6.53
C CYS A 258 -18.40 10.33 -7.62
N PHE A 259 -17.58 10.95 -8.47
CA PHE A 259 -16.86 10.28 -9.56
C PHE A 259 -15.41 10.75 -9.66
#